data_AF-A0A2S5JIB3-F1
#
_entry.id   AF-A0A2S5JIB3-F1
#
_cell.length_a   1.000
_cell.length_b   1.000
_cell.length_c   1.000
_cell.angle_alpha   90.00
_cell.angle_beta   90.00
_cell.angle_gamma   90.00
#
_symmetry.space_group_name_H-M   'P 1'
#
loop_
_entity.id
_entity.type
_entity.pdbx_description
1 polymer ?
#
loop_
_entity_poly.entity_id
_entity_poly.type
_entity_poly.pdbx_seq_one_letter_code
_entity_poly.pdbx_strand_id
1 'polypeptide(L)'
;MADIRCTDCPLRKCDLFVPFSDTEIIAQQRFKSGELTADRGTVLLMEGSSSPQLFTVLEGMGLRYKTLEDGSRQVLNFVFPGDFIGLQAGVMGEMRHSVEAVTRMRLCVFRRQDIWQLFRETPERAYDLTWVAAVEEHFLGEAVATLGQRSAMERIAWAFLRIFRRLEALGLSTGTSVPLPFRQQDLADALGLSVVHANKTLKRLEERQLASWRGGRLSIGDFKELARIGLTDDEPPAKRPLM
;
A
#
# COMPACT_ATOMS: atom_id res chain seq x y z
N MET A 1 11.63 -11.14 -20.15
CA MET A 1 10.73 -10.12 -20.74
C MET A 1 11.50 -8.81 -20.75
N ALA A 2 11.35 -7.98 -21.78
CA ALA A 2 11.97 -6.66 -21.81
C ALA A 2 11.28 -5.73 -20.78
N ASP A 3 12.07 -4.87 -20.13
CA ASP A 3 11.55 -3.89 -19.17
C ASP A 3 10.61 -2.89 -19.85
N ILE A 4 9.51 -2.53 -19.19
CA ILE A 4 8.56 -1.52 -19.68
C ILE A 4 9.23 -0.15 -19.59
N ARG A 5 9.28 0.60 -20.70
CA ARG A 5 9.77 1.99 -20.66
C ARG A 5 8.86 2.84 -19.78
N CYS A 6 9.40 3.86 -19.13
CA CYS A 6 8.62 4.75 -18.28
C CYS A 6 7.47 5.43 -19.04
N THR A 7 7.59 5.67 -20.36
CA THR A 7 6.50 6.16 -21.23
C THR A 7 5.31 5.20 -21.31
N ASP A 8 5.58 3.90 -21.22
CA ASP A 8 4.61 2.82 -21.42
C ASP A 8 4.12 2.23 -20.09
N CYS A 9 4.47 2.87 -18.96
CA CYS A 9 4.12 2.41 -17.62
C CYS A 9 2.58 2.32 -17.43
N PRO A 10 2.04 1.16 -17.02
CA PRO A 10 0.59 0.96 -16.92
C PRO A 10 -0.06 1.90 -15.91
N LEU A 11 0.65 2.25 -14.83
CA LEU A 11 0.14 3.13 -13.78
C LEU A 11 -0.08 4.57 -14.27
N ARG A 12 0.58 5.01 -15.34
CA ARG A 12 0.39 6.37 -15.87
C ARG A 12 -1.00 6.60 -16.47
N LYS A 13 -1.69 5.53 -16.85
CA LYS A 13 -3.05 5.59 -17.39
C LYS A 13 -4.11 5.63 -16.29
N CYS A 14 -3.71 5.50 -15.03
CA CYS A 14 -4.61 5.51 -13.89
C CYS A 14 -4.81 6.95 -13.40
N ASP A 15 -6.06 7.39 -13.33
CA ASP A 15 -6.46 8.76 -12.97
C ASP A 15 -6.03 9.20 -11.56
N LEU A 16 -5.71 8.23 -10.69
CA LEU A 16 -5.18 8.45 -9.34
C LEU A 16 -3.83 9.17 -9.36
N PHE A 17 -3.01 8.97 -10.39
CA PHE A 17 -1.68 9.54 -10.43
C PHE A 17 -1.63 10.87 -11.17
N VAL A 18 -0.85 11.81 -10.64
CA VAL A 18 -0.57 13.09 -11.30
C VAL A 18 0.22 12.80 -12.59
N PRO A 19 -0.17 13.37 -13.75
CA PRO A 19 0.55 13.16 -15.01
C PRO A 19 1.93 13.80 -14.93
N PHE A 20 2.90 13.18 -15.59
CA PHE A 20 4.26 13.73 -15.68
C PHE A 20 4.39 14.57 -16.94
N SER A 21 5.16 15.63 -16.85
CA SER A 21 5.78 16.30 -17.99
C SER A 21 6.78 15.38 -18.71
N ASP A 22 7.11 15.70 -19.96
CA ASP A 22 8.10 14.96 -20.74
C ASP A 22 9.47 14.94 -20.04
N THR A 23 9.85 16.05 -19.40
CA THR A 23 11.08 16.18 -18.61
C THR A 23 11.10 15.21 -17.42
N GLU A 24 9.99 15.08 -16.71
CA GLU A 24 9.88 14.14 -15.59
C GLU A 24 9.89 12.69 -16.06
N ILE A 25 9.31 12.38 -17.23
CA ILE A 25 9.38 11.03 -17.80
C ILE A 25 10.83 10.66 -18.13
N ILE A 26 11.59 11.57 -18.72
CA ILE A 26 13.01 11.36 -19.04
C ILE A 26 13.82 11.17 -17.76
N ALA A 27 13.62 12.03 -16.75
CA ALA A 27 14.28 11.90 -15.45
C ALA A 27 13.96 10.56 -14.79
N GLN A 28 12.68 10.16 -14.78
CA GLN A 28 12.22 8.91 -14.23
C GLN A 28 12.82 7.69 -14.95
N GLN A 29 12.93 7.75 -16.28
CA GLN A 29 13.54 6.70 -17.08
C GLN A 29 15.04 6.53 -16.79
N ARG A 30 15.75 7.63 -16.48
CA ARG A 30 17.16 7.60 -16.05
C ARG A 30 17.31 7.06 -14.63
N PHE A 31 16.35 7.34 -13.75
CA PHE A 31 16.34 6.85 -12.38
C PHE A 31 16.03 5.34 -12.31
N LYS A 32 15.16 4.85 -13.19
CA LYS A 32 14.81 3.43 -13.31
C LYS A 32 16.06 2.61 -13.69
N SER A 33 16.37 1.60 -12.88
CA SER A 33 17.46 0.66 -13.13
C SER A 33 17.01 -0.70 -13.67
N GLY A 34 15.71 -1.01 -13.65
CA GLY A 34 15.14 -2.20 -14.29
C GLY A 34 13.78 -2.61 -13.73
N GLU A 35 13.40 -3.88 -13.91
CA GLU A 35 12.24 -4.51 -13.27
C GLU A 35 12.61 -5.77 -12.49
N LEU A 36 11.83 -6.06 -11.46
CA LEU A 36 11.92 -7.29 -10.67
C LEU A 36 10.54 -7.95 -10.62
N THR A 37 10.50 -9.26 -10.85
CA THR A 37 9.32 -10.08 -10.53
C THR A 37 9.60 -10.85 -9.25
N ALA A 38 8.64 -10.84 -8.34
CA ALA A 38 8.71 -11.59 -7.10
C ALA A 38 7.49 -12.50 -6.98
N ASP A 39 7.72 -13.77 -6.64
CA ASP A 39 6.64 -14.71 -6.39
C ASP A 39 6.04 -14.47 -5.00
N ARG A 40 4.83 -15.01 -4.80
CA ARG A 40 4.14 -14.95 -3.50
C ARG A 40 5.03 -15.52 -2.40
N GLY A 41 5.09 -14.83 -1.26
CA GLY A 41 5.90 -15.17 -0.09
C GLY A 41 7.33 -14.64 -0.15
N THR A 42 7.74 -13.99 -1.25
CA THR A 42 9.08 -13.39 -1.36
C THR A 42 9.17 -12.16 -0.46
N VAL A 43 10.18 -12.14 0.42
CA VAL A 43 10.55 -10.95 1.19
C VAL A 43 11.32 -9.99 0.28
N LEU A 44 10.71 -8.85 -0.06
CA LEU A 44 11.26 -7.82 -0.94
C LEU A 44 12.30 -6.95 -0.22
N LEU A 45 12.00 -6.63 1.04
CA LEU A 45 12.84 -5.81 1.92
C LEU A 45 12.78 -6.42 3.31
N MET A 46 13.93 -6.53 3.97
CA MET A 46 14.02 -7.14 5.30
C MET A 46 14.38 -6.08 6.35
N GLU A 47 13.73 -6.11 7.50
CA GLU A 47 14.11 -5.30 8.66
C GLU A 47 15.59 -5.50 9.03
N GLY A 48 16.30 -4.40 9.32
CA GLY A 48 17.74 -4.40 9.58
C GLY A 48 18.62 -4.48 8.32
N SER A 49 18.05 -4.69 7.14
CA SER A 49 18.84 -4.73 5.89
C SER A 49 19.09 -3.33 5.33
N SER A 50 20.27 -3.14 4.74
CA SER A 50 20.66 -1.96 3.95
C SER A 50 20.39 -2.20 2.46
N SER A 51 19.13 -2.47 2.10
CA SER A 51 18.76 -2.78 0.72
C SER A 51 19.34 -1.76 -0.28
N PRO A 52 20.05 -2.19 -1.34
CA PRO A 52 20.58 -1.29 -2.35
C PRO A 52 19.50 -0.82 -3.35
N GLN A 53 18.28 -1.34 -3.23
CA GLN A 53 17.20 -1.13 -4.19
C GLN A 53 15.98 -0.50 -3.52
N LEU A 54 15.29 0.31 -4.31
CA LEU A 54 13.96 0.85 -4.03
C LEU A 54 13.02 0.32 -5.11
N PHE A 55 11.73 0.31 -4.80
CA PHE A 55 10.75 -0.20 -5.74
C PHE A 55 9.50 0.64 -5.82
N THR A 56 8.96 0.78 -7.03
CA THR A 56 7.54 1.11 -7.23
C THR A 56 6.81 -0.17 -7.60
N VAL A 57 5.71 -0.47 -6.92
CA VAL A 57 4.88 -1.63 -7.25
C VAL A 57 4.11 -1.35 -8.53
N LEU A 58 4.39 -2.11 -9.59
CA LEU A 58 3.66 -2.01 -10.86
C LEU A 58 2.40 -2.87 -10.84
N GLU A 59 2.51 -4.10 -10.33
CA GLU A 59 1.44 -5.08 -10.26
C GLU A 59 1.57 -5.96 -9.01
N GLY A 60 0.45 -6.52 -8.58
CA GLY A 60 0.38 -7.38 -7.41
C GLY A 60 0.21 -6.58 -6.11
N MET A 61 0.22 -7.31 -4.99
CA MET A 61 -0.03 -6.77 -3.67
C MET A 61 0.92 -7.40 -2.65
N GLY A 62 1.27 -6.62 -1.63
CA GLY A 62 2.16 -7.04 -0.56
C GLY A 62 1.71 -6.49 0.78
N LEU A 63 2.49 -6.76 1.82
CA LEU A 63 2.29 -6.16 3.12
C LEU A 63 3.61 -5.67 3.70
N ARG A 64 3.52 -4.58 4.46
CA ARG A 64 4.59 -4.03 5.27
C ARG A 64 4.37 -4.48 6.70
N TYR A 65 5.37 -5.05 7.35
CA TYR A 65 5.24 -5.55 8.72
C TYR A 65 6.51 -5.39 9.53
N LYS A 66 6.34 -5.45 10.85
CA LYS A 66 7.41 -5.55 11.84
C LYS A 66 7.22 -6.82 12.65
N THR A 67 8.32 -7.46 13.03
CA THR A 67 8.31 -8.62 13.93
C THR A 67 8.80 -8.15 15.30
N LEU A 68 8.08 -8.51 16.37
CA LEU A 68 8.46 -8.19 17.74
C LEU A 68 9.37 -9.29 18.31
N GLU A 69 10.00 -9.01 19.46
CA GLU A 69 10.94 -9.93 20.11
C GLU A 69 10.29 -11.26 20.53
N ASP A 70 8.98 -11.24 20.83
CA ASP A 70 8.20 -12.44 21.15
C ASP A 70 7.76 -13.23 19.90
N GLY A 71 8.17 -12.79 18.71
CA GLY A 71 7.83 -13.39 17.42
C GLY A 71 6.47 -12.97 16.88
N SER A 72 5.70 -12.16 17.61
CA SER A 72 4.44 -11.62 17.11
C SER A 72 4.69 -10.64 15.95
N ARG A 73 3.72 -10.54 15.05
CA ARG A 73 3.82 -9.73 13.84
C ARG A 73 2.79 -8.62 13.86
N GLN A 74 3.24 -7.40 13.59
CA GLN A 74 2.38 -6.23 13.37
C GLN A 74 2.43 -5.86 11.90
N VAL A 75 1.31 -5.95 11.20
CA VAL A 75 1.17 -5.38 9.85
C VAL A 75 1.01 -3.87 10.00
N LEU A 76 1.87 -3.11 9.32
CA LEU A 76 1.92 -1.65 9.37
C LEU A 76 1.11 -1.01 8.24
N ASN A 77 1.17 -1.60 7.04
CA ASN A 77 0.43 -1.12 5.88
C ASN A 77 0.25 -2.25 4.85
N PHE A 78 -0.82 -2.19 4.06
CA PHE A 78 -0.98 -2.99 2.86
C PHE A 78 -0.35 -2.27 1.67
N VAL A 79 0.35 -3.02 0.83
CA VAL A 79 1.09 -2.52 -0.31
C VAL A 79 0.32 -2.81 -1.60
N PHE A 80 0.06 -1.77 -2.38
CA PHE A 80 -0.72 -1.82 -3.62
C PHE A 80 0.06 -1.22 -4.80
N PRO A 81 -0.41 -1.40 -6.05
CA PRO A 81 0.19 -0.77 -7.21
C PRO A 81 0.29 0.76 -7.05
N GLY A 82 1.44 1.32 -7.44
CA GLY A 82 1.81 2.72 -7.26
C GLY A 82 2.52 3.05 -5.95
N ASP A 83 2.63 2.10 -5.03
CA ASP A 83 3.36 2.32 -3.79
C ASP A 83 4.86 2.31 -3.99
N PHE A 84 5.53 3.25 -3.33
CA PHE A 84 6.97 3.34 -3.28
C PHE A 84 7.48 2.68 -1.99
N ILE A 85 8.32 1.66 -2.11
CA ILE A 85 8.88 0.89 -1.00
C ILE A 85 10.40 0.97 -0.99
N GLY A 86 11.00 0.94 0.21
CA GLY A 86 12.45 1.01 0.39
C GLY A 86 13.02 2.39 0.70
N LEU A 87 12.19 3.45 0.66
CA LEU A 87 12.62 4.83 0.95
C LEU A 87 13.36 4.95 2.30
N GLN A 88 12.94 4.18 3.31
CA GLN A 88 13.57 4.22 4.63
C GLN A 88 15.05 3.84 4.59
N ALA A 89 15.43 2.74 3.93
CA ALA A 89 16.83 2.41 3.73
C ALA A 89 17.56 3.48 2.92
N GLY A 90 16.86 4.12 1.97
CA GLY A 90 17.36 5.25 1.19
C GLY A 90 17.81 6.44 2.00
N VAL A 91 17.04 6.84 3.01
CA VAL A 91 17.27 8.07 3.78
C VAL A 91 17.93 7.78 5.13
N MET A 92 17.62 6.65 5.76
CA MET A 92 18.06 6.29 7.11
C MET A 92 19.17 5.22 7.14
N GLY A 93 19.59 4.71 5.98
CA GLY A 93 20.65 3.70 5.84
C GLY A 93 20.19 2.25 5.98
N GLU A 94 19.10 1.98 6.71
CA GLU A 94 18.54 0.65 6.90
C GLU A 94 17.01 0.63 6.96
N MET A 95 16.42 -0.53 6.69
CA MET A 95 14.98 -0.77 6.85
C MET A 95 14.62 -0.99 8.32
N ARG A 96 13.53 -0.37 8.81
CA ARG A 96 12.97 -0.64 10.16
C ARG A 96 11.74 -1.54 10.14
N HIS A 97 11.43 -2.10 8.97
CA HIS A 97 10.32 -3.00 8.73
C HIS A 97 10.64 -3.89 7.53
N SER A 98 9.92 -5.00 7.41
CA SER A 98 9.97 -5.88 6.26
C SER A 98 8.82 -5.59 5.29
N VAL A 99 9.01 -5.98 4.03
CA VAL A 99 7.98 -5.97 2.98
C VAL A 99 7.96 -7.33 2.31
N GLU A 100 6.79 -7.96 2.23
CA GLU A 100 6.59 -9.29 1.63
C GLU A 100 5.53 -9.23 0.52
N ALA A 101 5.77 -9.99 -0.55
CA ALA A 101 4.83 -10.18 -1.64
C ALA A 101 3.69 -11.15 -1.23
N VAL A 102 2.45 -10.68 -1.23
CA VAL A 102 1.25 -11.49 -0.90
C VAL A 102 0.69 -12.18 -2.14
N THR A 103 0.85 -11.55 -3.30
CA THR A 103 0.63 -12.16 -4.62
C THR A 103 1.93 -12.15 -5.41
N ARG A 104 1.94 -12.71 -6.62
CA ARG A 104 3.03 -12.45 -7.56
C ARG A 104 3.05 -10.95 -7.87
N MET A 105 4.20 -10.31 -7.64
CA MET A 105 4.39 -8.88 -7.82
C MET A 105 5.34 -8.57 -8.96
N ARG A 106 5.11 -7.45 -9.62
CA ARG A 106 6.03 -6.85 -10.59
C ARG A 106 6.41 -5.46 -10.11
N LEU A 107 7.70 -5.17 -10.10
CA LEU A 107 8.28 -4.01 -9.44
C LEU A 107 9.17 -3.25 -10.43
N CYS A 108 9.03 -1.92 -10.46
CA CYS A 108 10.02 -1.04 -11.06
C CYS A 108 11.15 -0.84 -10.05
N VAL A 109 12.40 -1.05 -10.46
CA VAL A 109 13.56 -1.02 -9.57
C VAL A 109 14.33 0.29 -9.75
N PHE A 110 14.77 0.86 -8.64
CA PHE A 110 15.66 2.02 -8.59
C PHE A 110 16.86 1.71 -7.70
N ARG A 111 18.00 2.35 -7.96
CA ARG A 111 19.17 2.23 -7.10
C ARG A 111 19.08 3.23 -5.96
N ARG A 112 19.27 2.76 -4.74
CA ARG A 112 19.25 3.58 -3.53
C ARG A 112 20.23 4.76 -3.60
N GLN A 113 21.42 4.53 -4.14
CA GLN A 113 22.47 5.55 -4.23
C GLN A 113 22.08 6.73 -5.13
N ASP A 114 21.13 6.54 -6.05
CA ASP A 114 20.70 7.56 -7.00
C ASP A 114 19.65 8.52 -6.39
N ILE A 115 19.10 8.23 -5.21
CA ILE A 115 18.15 9.13 -4.53
C ILE A 115 18.75 10.53 -4.37
N TRP A 116 20.00 10.61 -3.90
CA TRP A 116 20.62 11.92 -3.67
C TRP A 116 20.75 12.73 -4.97
N GLN A 117 21.04 12.05 -6.08
CA GLN A 117 21.09 12.68 -7.39
C GLN A 117 19.70 13.15 -7.83
N LEU A 118 18.64 12.36 -7.60
CA LEU A 118 17.25 12.77 -7.85
C LEU A 118 16.91 14.08 -7.13
N PHE A 119 17.29 14.21 -5.85
CA PHE A 119 17.08 15.43 -5.07
C PHE A 119 17.82 16.65 -5.64
N ARG A 120 19.00 16.46 -6.23
CA ARG A 120 19.82 17.55 -6.78
C ARG A 120 19.42 17.96 -8.19
N GLU A 121 19.07 17.00 -9.03
CA GLU A 121 18.88 17.21 -10.46
C GLU A 121 17.41 17.34 -10.86
N THR A 122 16.47 16.90 -10.03
CA THR A 122 15.04 16.97 -10.34
C THR A 122 14.20 17.33 -9.09
N PRO A 123 14.22 18.60 -8.67
CA PRO A 123 13.55 19.06 -7.45
C PRO A 123 12.04 18.76 -7.42
N GLU A 124 11.36 18.76 -8.56
CA GLU A 124 9.93 18.41 -8.64
C GLU A 124 9.70 16.96 -8.17
N ARG A 125 10.56 16.04 -8.61
CA ARG A 125 10.49 14.62 -8.20
C ARG A 125 10.91 14.41 -6.76
N ALA A 126 11.79 15.27 -6.25
CA ALA A 126 12.15 15.29 -4.84
C ALA A 126 10.98 15.76 -3.95
N TYR A 127 10.22 16.75 -4.43
CA TYR A 127 8.98 17.19 -3.79
C TYR A 127 7.94 16.07 -3.78
N ASP A 128 7.75 15.38 -4.92
CA ASP A 128 6.84 14.24 -5.02
C ASP A 128 7.17 13.14 -4.01
N LEU A 129 8.45 12.79 -3.87
CA LEU A 129 8.90 11.81 -2.89
C LEU A 129 8.65 12.25 -1.45
N THR A 130 8.84 13.55 -1.17
CA THR A 130 8.55 14.14 0.14
C THR A 130 7.06 14.12 0.45
N TRP A 131 6.21 14.42 -0.55
CA TRP A 131 4.76 14.30 -0.46
C TRP A 131 4.35 12.85 -0.13
N VAL A 132 4.94 11.87 -0.80
CA VAL A 132 4.66 10.44 -0.54
C VAL A 132 5.01 10.08 0.91
N ALA A 133 6.15 10.55 1.41
CA ALA A 133 6.53 10.33 2.81
C ALA A 133 5.55 10.98 3.80
N ALA A 134 5.10 12.21 3.54
CA ALA A 134 4.16 12.92 4.38
C ALA A 134 2.78 12.24 4.43
N VAL A 135 2.30 11.70 3.31
CA VAL A 135 1.03 10.97 3.27
C VAL A 135 1.12 9.63 3.99
N GLU A 136 2.25 8.92 3.89
CA GLU A 136 2.47 7.70 4.68
C GLU A 136 2.54 8.01 6.19
N GLU A 137 3.16 9.11 6.61
CA GLU A 137 3.17 9.56 8.00
C GLU A 137 1.76 9.88 8.49
N HIS A 138 0.99 10.66 7.72
CA HIS A 138 -0.40 10.98 8.03
C HIS A 138 -1.26 9.71 8.19
N PHE A 139 -1.12 8.75 7.27
CA PHE A 139 -1.82 7.47 7.34
C PHE A 139 -1.45 6.67 8.60
N LEU A 140 -0.17 6.64 8.97
CA LEU A 140 0.26 5.98 10.21
C LEU A 140 -0.38 6.65 11.44
N GLY A 141 -0.54 7.97 11.44
CA GLY A 141 -1.29 8.69 12.47
C GLY A 141 -2.75 8.25 12.57
N GLU A 142 -3.45 8.13 11.43
CA GLU A 142 -4.83 7.60 11.39
C GLU A 142 -4.91 6.15 11.88
N ALA A 143 -3.93 5.31 11.50
CA ALA A 143 -3.86 3.92 11.94
C ALA A 143 -3.64 3.83 13.46
N VAL A 144 -2.75 4.64 14.04
CA VAL A 144 -2.54 4.71 15.50
C VAL A 144 -3.82 5.14 16.22
N ALA A 145 -4.50 6.19 15.74
CA ALA A 145 -5.77 6.63 16.32
C ALA A 145 -6.84 5.52 16.25
N THR A 146 -6.90 4.80 15.13
CA THR A 146 -7.79 3.65 14.94
C THR A 146 -7.50 2.53 15.95
N LEU A 147 -6.24 2.17 16.13
CA LEU A 147 -5.83 1.14 17.08
C LEU A 147 -6.08 1.55 18.54
N GLY A 148 -5.92 2.84 18.86
CA GLY A 148 -6.06 3.37 20.21
C GLY A 148 -7.50 3.61 20.66
N GLN A 149 -8.38 4.06 19.77
CA GLN A 149 -9.68 4.63 20.16
C GLN A 149 -10.90 3.96 19.51
N ARG A 150 -10.73 3.15 18.47
CA ARG A 150 -11.86 2.44 17.82
C ARG A 150 -12.04 1.03 18.39
N SER A 151 -13.28 0.59 18.50
CA SER A 151 -13.67 -0.80 18.76
C SER A 151 -13.37 -1.70 17.54
N ALA A 152 -13.39 -3.02 17.73
CA ALA A 152 -13.08 -3.96 16.65
C ALA A 152 -13.97 -3.78 15.39
N MET A 153 -15.25 -3.48 15.57
CA MET A 153 -16.18 -3.25 14.46
C MET A 153 -15.81 -1.99 13.69
N GLU A 154 -15.54 -0.89 14.40
CA GLU A 154 -15.16 0.40 13.83
C GLU A 154 -13.80 0.31 13.13
N ARG A 155 -12.83 -0.42 13.69
CA ARG A 155 -11.53 -0.71 13.07
C ARG A 155 -11.65 -1.42 11.73
N ILE A 156 -12.42 -2.50 11.67
CA ILE A 156 -12.59 -3.27 10.43
C ILE A 156 -13.37 -2.45 9.40
N ALA A 157 -14.42 -1.74 9.81
CA ALA A 157 -15.18 -0.88 8.92
C ALA A 157 -14.30 0.21 8.29
N TRP A 158 -13.49 0.90 9.10
CA TRP A 158 -12.52 1.87 8.62
C TRP A 158 -11.52 1.24 7.64
N ALA A 159 -10.91 0.11 8.00
CA ALA A 159 -9.91 -0.55 7.17
C ALA A 159 -10.49 -0.99 5.82
N PHE A 160 -11.68 -1.58 5.83
CA PHE A 160 -12.36 -2.03 4.61
C PHE A 160 -12.71 -0.86 3.70
N LEU A 161 -13.21 0.25 4.24
CA LEU A 161 -13.51 1.42 3.44
C LEU A 161 -12.23 2.02 2.82
N ARG A 162 -11.17 2.20 3.62
CA ARG A 162 -9.88 2.72 3.16
C ARG A 162 -9.25 1.85 2.07
N ILE A 163 -9.24 0.53 2.28
CA ILE A 163 -8.71 -0.42 1.29
C ILE A 163 -9.57 -0.40 0.02
N PHE A 164 -10.89 -0.40 0.16
CA PHE A 164 -11.80 -0.36 -0.99
C PHE A 164 -11.56 0.89 -1.84
N ARG A 165 -11.59 2.08 -1.24
CA ARG A 165 -11.43 3.34 -1.97
C ARG A 165 -10.07 3.45 -2.65
N ARG A 166 -9.03 2.93 -2.02
CA ARG A 166 -7.69 2.86 -2.64
C ARG A 166 -7.66 1.93 -3.85
N LEU A 167 -8.27 0.76 -3.77
CA LEU A 167 -8.32 -0.21 -4.88
C LEU A 167 -9.27 0.24 -6.00
N GLU A 168 -10.37 0.89 -5.67
CA GLU A 168 -11.28 1.51 -6.62
C GLU A 168 -10.59 2.61 -7.41
N ALA A 169 -9.85 3.51 -6.74
CA ALA A 169 -9.09 4.57 -7.41
C ALA A 169 -7.98 4.01 -8.32
N LEU A 170 -7.47 2.82 -8.03
CA LEU A 170 -6.55 2.08 -8.90
C LEU A 170 -7.24 1.38 -10.08
N GLY A 171 -8.56 1.51 -10.23
CA GLY A 171 -9.34 0.86 -11.28
C GLY A 171 -9.51 -0.65 -11.08
N LEU A 172 -9.34 -1.16 -9.86
CA LEU A 172 -9.41 -2.60 -9.54
C LEU A 172 -10.80 -3.03 -9.03
N SER A 173 -11.77 -2.11 -8.97
CA SER A 173 -13.13 -2.43 -8.56
C SER A 173 -13.95 -3.06 -9.69
N THR A 174 -14.93 -3.85 -9.32
CA THR A 174 -15.95 -4.41 -10.20
C THR A 174 -17.29 -4.24 -9.48
N GLY A 175 -18.01 -3.17 -9.80
CA GLY A 175 -19.15 -2.72 -9.01
C GLY A 175 -18.71 -2.39 -7.58
N THR A 176 -19.36 -3.00 -6.59
CA THR A 176 -19.05 -2.78 -5.17
C THR A 176 -18.05 -3.79 -4.60
N SER A 177 -17.21 -4.41 -5.45
CA SER A 177 -16.25 -5.44 -5.06
C SER A 177 -14.83 -5.14 -5.54
N VAL A 178 -13.83 -5.42 -4.72
CA VAL A 178 -12.40 -5.27 -5.03
C VAL A 178 -11.62 -6.55 -4.67
N PRO A 179 -10.48 -6.84 -5.34
CA PRO A 179 -9.59 -7.92 -4.92
C PRO A 179 -8.99 -7.63 -3.54
N LEU A 180 -9.07 -8.60 -2.63
CA LEU A 180 -8.44 -8.54 -1.30
C LEU A 180 -7.76 -9.88 -1.00
N PRO A 181 -6.62 -10.19 -1.66
CA PRO A 181 -5.93 -11.49 -1.60
C PRO A 181 -5.08 -11.68 -0.33
N PHE A 182 -5.44 -11.00 0.76
CA PHE A 182 -4.79 -11.13 2.06
C PHE A 182 -5.45 -12.21 2.90
N ARG A 183 -4.79 -12.60 3.99
CA ARG A 183 -5.35 -13.51 4.99
C ARG A 183 -6.10 -12.70 6.05
N GLN A 184 -7.10 -13.31 6.68
CA GLN A 184 -7.76 -12.71 7.85
C GLN A 184 -6.76 -12.44 8.99
N GLN A 185 -5.71 -13.25 9.10
CA GLN A 185 -4.60 -12.99 10.02
C GLN A 185 -3.88 -11.67 9.69
N ASP A 186 -3.66 -11.33 8.42
CA ASP A 186 -2.98 -10.08 8.04
C ASP A 186 -3.81 -8.86 8.45
N LEU A 187 -5.14 -8.94 8.32
CA LEU A 187 -6.06 -7.90 8.81
C LEU A 187 -6.07 -7.84 10.34
N ALA A 188 -6.08 -8.99 11.01
CA ALA A 188 -6.08 -9.06 12.47
C ALA A 188 -4.79 -8.44 13.04
N ASP A 189 -3.64 -8.80 12.47
CA ASP A 189 -2.34 -8.21 12.78
C ASP A 189 -2.37 -6.70 12.55
N ALA A 190 -2.91 -6.23 11.41
CA ALA A 190 -2.99 -4.79 11.09
C ALA A 190 -3.85 -3.99 12.09
N LEU A 191 -4.88 -4.61 12.66
CA LEU A 191 -5.88 -3.94 13.52
C LEU A 191 -5.69 -4.23 15.02
N GLY A 192 -4.62 -4.93 15.40
CA GLY A 192 -4.36 -5.31 16.78
C GLY A 192 -5.49 -6.16 17.36
N LEU A 193 -6.06 -7.06 16.55
CA LEU A 193 -7.12 -7.97 16.94
C LEU A 193 -6.58 -9.41 16.96
N SER A 194 -7.15 -10.26 17.81
CA SER A 194 -6.98 -11.70 17.59
C SER A 194 -7.73 -12.12 16.33
N VAL A 195 -7.21 -13.12 15.60
CA VAL A 195 -7.88 -13.64 14.38
C VAL A 195 -9.29 -14.14 14.66
N VAL A 196 -9.53 -14.70 15.85
CA VAL A 196 -10.86 -15.14 16.30
C VAL A 196 -11.81 -13.94 16.45
N HIS A 197 -11.34 -12.84 17.04
CA HIS A 197 -12.15 -11.63 17.20
C HIS A 197 -12.40 -10.94 15.86
N ALA A 198 -11.39 -10.88 14.98
CA ALA A 198 -11.54 -10.39 13.62
C ALA A 198 -12.62 -11.20 12.87
N ASN A 199 -12.56 -12.53 12.91
CA ASN A 199 -13.52 -13.40 12.23
C ASN A 199 -14.95 -13.27 12.76
N LYS A 200 -15.13 -13.16 14.08
CA LYS A 200 -16.44 -12.89 14.68
C LYS A 200 -17.01 -11.55 14.22
N THR A 201 -16.15 -10.54 14.08
CA THR A 201 -16.55 -9.20 13.65
C THR A 201 -16.88 -9.16 12.15
N LEU A 202 -16.08 -9.84 11.31
CA LEU A 202 -16.37 -10.02 9.88
C LEU A 202 -17.72 -10.71 9.67
N LYS A 203 -18.02 -11.76 10.44
CA LYS A 203 -19.31 -12.44 10.38
C LYS A 203 -20.48 -11.49 10.71
N ARG A 204 -20.32 -10.62 11.72
CA ARG A 204 -21.35 -9.62 12.08
C ARG A 204 -21.55 -8.57 10.98
N LEU A 205 -20.49 -8.12 10.32
CA LEU A 205 -20.59 -7.21 9.16
C LEU A 205 -21.37 -7.86 8.02
N GLU A 206 -21.13 -9.15 7.78
CA GLU A 206 -21.80 -9.92 6.75
C GLU A 206 -23.27 -10.19 7.08
N GLU A 207 -23.60 -10.58 8.31
CA GLU A 207 -24.99 -10.77 8.79
C GLU A 207 -25.80 -9.47 8.67
N ARG A 208 -25.15 -8.31 8.82
CA ARG A 208 -25.75 -6.99 8.62
C ARG A 208 -25.73 -6.52 7.17
N GLN A 209 -25.23 -7.33 6.23
CA GLN A 209 -25.10 -7.01 4.81
C GLN A 209 -24.24 -5.76 4.51
N LEU A 210 -23.34 -5.38 5.42
CA LEU A 210 -22.52 -4.19 5.29
C LEU A 210 -21.26 -4.44 4.46
N ALA A 211 -20.59 -5.55 4.74
CA ALA A 211 -19.40 -5.96 4.01
C ALA A 211 -19.23 -7.48 4.08
N SER A 212 -18.66 -8.07 3.03
CA SER A 212 -18.27 -9.47 3.00
C SER A 212 -16.86 -9.62 2.44
N TRP A 213 -16.09 -10.57 3.00
CA TRP A 213 -14.76 -10.91 2.52
C TRP A 213 -14.68 -12.41 2.28
N ARG A 214 -14.81 -12.83 1.02
CA ARG A 214 -14.85 -14.23 0.60
C ARG A 214 -14.08 -14.42 -0.70
N GLY A 215 -13.42 -15.58 -0.85
CA GLY A 215 -12.70 -15.93 -2.08
C GLY A 215 -11.63 -14.92 -2.50
N GLY A 216 -10.99 -14.24 -1.54
CA GLY A 216 -9.99 -13.21 -1.82
C GLY A 216 -10.57 -11.92 -2.41
N ARG A 217 -11.86 -11.63 -2.18
CA ARG A 217 -12.51 -10.38 -2.59
C ARG A 217 -13.28 -9.74 -1.44
N LEU A 218 -13.16 -8.43 -1.33
CA LEU A 218 -13.96 -7.60 -0.44
C LEU A 218 -15.13 -7.03 -1.24
N SER A 219 -16.34 -7.13 -0.71
CA SER A 219 -17.54 -6.49 -1.26
C SER A 219 -18.21 -5.65 -0.19
N ILE A 220 -18.55 -4.40 -0.50
CA ILE A 220 -19.24 -3.48 0.40
C ILE A 220 -20.70 -3.35 -0.06
N GLY A 221 -21.64 -3.59 0.86
CA GLY A 221 -23.07 -3.51 0.59
C GLY A 221 -23.63 -2.11 0.83
N ASP A 222 -23.15 -1.42 1.87
CA ASP A 222 -23.55 -0.05 2.19
C ASP A 222 -22.33 0.77 2.62
N PHE A 223 -21.84 1.61 1.72
CA PHE A 223 -20.70 2.49 1.96
C PHE A 223 -20.97 3.54 3.04
N LYS A 224 -22.18 4.09 3.07
CA LYS A 224 -22.53 5.18 3.99
C LYS A 224 -22.60 4.66 5.42
N GLU A 225 -23.26 3.53 5.63
CA GLU A 225 -23.32 2.91 6.95
C GLU A 225 -21.97 2.36 7.39
N LEU A 226 -21.16 1.82 6.47
CA LEU A 226 -19.80 1.37 6.79
C LEU A 226 -18.89 2.54 7.18
N ALA A 227 -18.99 3.67 6.49
CA ALA A 227 -18.27 4.91 6.83
C ALA A 227 -18.70 5.45 8.21
N ARG A 228 -20.01 5.48 8.47
CA ARG A 228 -20.57 5.87 9.77
C ARG A 228 -20.05 4.99 10.91
N ILE A 229 -20.02 3.67 10.73
CA ILE A 229 -19.43 2.73 11.70
C ILE A 229 -17.92 2.93 11.80
N GLY A 230 -17.23 3.13 10.68
CA GLY A 230 -15.78 3.37 10.66
C GLY A 230 -15.38 4.71 11.29
N LEU A 231 -16.33 5.58 11.64
CA LEU A 231 -16.11 6.95 12.11
C LEU A 231 -15.16 7.69 11.16
N THR A 232 -15.43 7.60 9.86
CA THR A 232 -14.60 8.14 8.79
C THR A 232 -15.46 8.59 7.63
N ASP A 233 -14.94 9.50 6.83
CA ASP A 233 -15.62 9.93 5.62
C ASP A 233 -15.41 8.93 4.47
N ASP A 234 -16.40 8.90 3.58
CA ASP A 234 -16.41 8.07 2.38
C ASP A 234 -15.89 8.85 1.18
N GLU A 235 -14.60 9.18 1.22
CA GLU A 235 -13.96 9.98 0.19
C GLU A 235 -12.98 9.15 -0.66
N PRO A 236 -12.95 9.37 -1.99
CA PRO A 236 -11.90 8.81 -2.81
C PRO A 236 -10.54 9.39 -2.38
N PRO A 237 -9.45 8.62 -2.50
CA PRO A 237 -8.12 9.15 -2.21
C PRO A 237 -7.79 10.32 -3.16
N ALA A 238 -7.10 11.32 -2.61
CA ALA A 238 -6.59 12.42 -3.42
C ALA A 238 -5.63 11.92 -4.50
N LYS A 239 -5.57 12.65 -5.62
CA LYS A 239 -4.55 12.40 -6.64
C LYS A 239 -3.17 12.54 -6.03
N ARG A 240 -2.26 11.67 -6.45
CA ARG A 240 -0.92 11.57 -5.87
C ARG A 240 0.18 11.46 -6.91
N PRO A 241 1.41 11.87 -6.59
CA PRO A 241 2.57 11.53 -7.39
C PRO A 241 2.77 10.00 -7.46
N LEU A 242 3.26 9.56 -8.61
CA LEU A 242 3.81 8.22 -8.83
C LEU A 242 5.34 8.33 -8.75
N MET A 243 6.01 7.35 -8.14
CA MET A 243 7.49 7.29 -8.08
C MET A 243 8.07 6.22 -9.00
#